data_AF-A0A0A1XG59-F1
#
_entry.id   AF-A0A0A1XG59-F1
#
_cell.length_a   1.000
_cell.length_b   1.000
_cell.length_c   1.000
_cell.angle_alpha   90.00
_cell.angle_beta   90.00
_cell.angle_gamma   90.00
#
_symmetry.space_group_name_H-M   'P 1'
#
loop_
_entity.id
_entity.type
_entity.pdbx_description
1 polymer ?
#
loop_
_entity_poly.entity_id
_entity_poly.type
_entity_poly.pdbx_seq_one_letter_code
_entity_poly.pdbx_strand_id
1 'polypeptide(L)'
;MVQKVQWSRKQMDLYEFYQSTDLSNMASCKLLTSFLQMLRRTVRPWLEALTGLKLDYVSASCSMYTCGDYLLVHDDLLKDRQIAFIYYLSPWENAEQWREEQGGCLELFNSDEHGFPLFPVKRKISPKNNQFAFFKVGARSFHQVGEVTSFDYPRLTINGWFHGASNDDLIADIMRPFEKQEFTTPVNKLPINISELLNEVYLKAATKKSIQKRIEDNSEICLYEFLRREIFEQALEQLLHDDTLKWRREGPANAHNYEVLELDTANNAISRLISLFSSTEMFALLRDYTDLDLAGPNAANPTYNLQLQRWSHGNYTVLGDGAICEENTLDLIYYLNASEGAAIVTYLSPEADEPLPKQRNAGSDYDEMDFDEEDDDSVLLTITPVDNALNIVYRCEGTTKFTKYVSRNTPLERGPVYVISCSYKE
;
A
#
# COMPACT_ATOMS: atom_id res chain seq x y z
N MET A 1 -22.41 -22.76 -28.18
CA MET A 1 -21.79 -21.45 -27.91
C MET A 1 -20.95 -21.61 -26.65
N VAL A 2 -19.66 -21.30 -26.67
CA VAL A 2 -18.81 -21.35 -25.48
C VAL A 2 -19.22 -20.17 -24.59
N GLN A 3 -19.60 -20.43 -23.35
CA GLN A 3 -19.93 -19.37 -22.40
C GLN A 3 -18.66 -18.67 -21.94
N LYS A 4 -18.74 -17.35 -21.82
CA LYS A 4 -17.62 -16.49 -21.42
C LYS A 4 -17.58 -16.36 -19.91
N VAL A 5 -16.37 -16.26 -19.36
CA VAL A 5 -16.11 -15.90 -17.96
C VAL A 5 -16.52 -14.44 -17.75
N GLN A 6 -17.23 -14.17 -16.65
CA GLN A 6 -17.50 -12.81 -16.17
C GLN A 6 -16.36 -12.37 -15.26
N TRP A 7 -15.98 -11.10 -15.36
CA TRP A 7 -14.83 -10.52 -14.67
C TRP A 7 -15.26 -9.33 -13.82
N SER A 8 -14.82 -9.30 -12.57
CA SER A 8 -14.90 -8.14 -11.69
C SER A 8 -13.50 -7.54 -11.55
N ARG A 9 -13.37 -6.22 -11.64
CA ARG A 9 -12.10 -5.52 -11.33
C ARG A 9 -11.95 -5.52 -9.81
N LYS A 10 -10.81 -6.00 -9.31
CA LYS A 10 -10.43 -5.95 -7.91
C LYS A 10 -9.28 -4.97 -7.77
N GLN A 11 -9.45 -3.96 -6.92
CA GLN A 11 -8.47 -2.91 -6.69
C GLN A 11 -8.52 -2.48 -5.22
N MET A 12 -7.39 -2.62 -4.55
CA MET A 12 -7.15 -2.12 -3.20
C MET A 12 -5.68 -1.67 -3.09
N ASP A 13 -5.18 -1.47 -1.88
CA ASP A 13 -3.77 -1.22 -1.58
C ASP A 13 -2.85 -2.39 -2.00
N LEU A 14 -3.28 -3.64 -1.73
CA LEU A 14 -2.47 -4.84 -1.97
C LEU A 14 -2.44 -5.28 -3.45
N TYR A 15 -3.47 -4.96 -4.23
CA TYR A 15 -3.64 -5.56 -5.55
C TYR A 15 -4.44 -4.72 -6.54
N GLU A 16 -4.19 -4.98 -7.82
CA GLU A 16 -5.01 -4.55 -8.95
C GLU A 16 -5.03 -5.65 -10.02
N PHE A 17 -6.19 -6.26 -10.27
CA PHE A 17 -6.38 -7.25 -11.33
C PHE A 17 -7.88 -7.52 -11.57
N TYR A 18 -8.20 -8.34 -12.58
CA TYR A 18 -9.56 -8.84 -12.79
C TYR A 18 -9.70 -10.27 -12.26
N GLN A 19 -10.78 -10.54 -11.54
CA GLN A 19 -11.06 -11.87 -11.00
C GLN A 19 -12.43 -12.37 -11.44
N SER A 20 -12.55 -13.67 -11.61
CA SER A 20 -13.84 -14.34 -11.76
C SER A 20 -14.41 -14.73 -10.40
N THR A 21 -15.72 -15.04 -10.34
CA THR A 21 -16.26 -15.78 -9.20
C THR A 21 -15.61 -17.17 -9.05
N ASP A 22 -15.78 -17.82 -7.90
CA ASP A 22 -15.25 -19.18 -7.69
C ASP A 22 -15.81 -20.15 -8.72
N LEU A 23 -14.95 -21.05 -9.22
CA LEU A 23 -15.27 -22.03 -10.26
C LEU A 23 -16.44 -22.95 -9.87
N SER A 24 -16.71 -23.14 -8.58
CA SER A 24 -17.89 -23.89 -8.10
C SER A 24 -19.21 -23.21 -8.45
N ASN A 25 -19.21 -21.89 -8.60
CA ASN A 25 -20.36 -21.08 -9.02
C ASN A 25 -20.46 -20.94 -10.55
N MET A 26 -19.56 -21.59 -11.30
CA MET A 26 -19.50 -21.51 -12.76
C MET A 26 -19.99 -22.79 -13.45
N ALA A 27 -21.06 -23.42 -12.94
CA ALA A 27 -21.57 -24.70 -13.43
C ALA A 27 -21.84 -24.72 -14.96
N SER A 28 -22.16 -23.55 -15.52
CA SER A 28 -22.46 -23.32 -16.92
C SER A 28 -21.19 -23.35 -17.82
N CYS A 29 -20.01 -23.08 -17.26
CA CYS A 29 -18.69 -23.17 -17.91
C CYS A 29 -18.09 -24.58 -17.83
N LYS A 30 -18.62 -25.51 -18.65
CA LYS A 30 -18.31 -26.96 -18.59
C LYS A 30 -16.81 -27.33 -18.53
N LEU A 31 -15.94 -26.61 -19.24
CA LEU A 31 -14.49 -26.89 -19.23
C LEU A 31 -13.85 -26.54 -17.88
N LEU A 32 -14.19 -25.39 -17.30
CA LEU A 32 -13.72 -24.99 -15.97
C LEU A 32 -14.29 -25.90 -14.88
N THR A 33 -15.57 -26.30 -14.99
CA THR A 33 -16.16 -27.31 -14.11
C THR A 33 -15.42 -28.63 -14.18
N SER A 34 -15.01 -29.06 -15.38
CA SER A 34 -14.25 -30.30 -15.58
C SER A 34 -12.83 -30.20 -15.00
N PHE A 35 -12.18 -29.03 -15.15
CA PHE A 35 -10.90 -28.73 -14.53
C PHE A 35 -10.98 -28.78 -12.99
N LEU A 36 -12.01 -28.16 -12.39
CA LEU A 36 -12.26 -28.23 -10.95
C LEU A 36 -12.47 -29.67 -10.47
N GLN A 37 -13.17 -30.51 -11.23
CA GLN A 37 -13.32 -31.94 -10.90
C GLN A 37 -11.98 -32.69 -10.99
N MET A 38 -11.13 -32.35 -11.95
CA MET A 38 -9.77 -32.89 -12.05
C MET A 38 -8.91 -32.47 -10.85
N LEU A 39 -8.99 -31.21 -10.40
CA LEU A 39 -8.34 -30.76 -9.17
C LEU A 39 -8.81 -31.59 -7.95
N ARG A 40 -10.14 -31.79 -7.82
CA ARG A 40 -10.75 -32.51 -6.69
C ARG A 40 -10.42 -34.00 -6.63
N ARG A 41 -10.48 -34.67 -7.78
CA ARG A 41 -10.45 -36.14 -7.88
C ARG A 41 -9.07 -36.70 -8.21
N THR A 42 -8.20 -35.90 -8.82
CA THR A 42 -6.89 -36.34 -9.29
C THR A 42 -5.77 -35.60 -8.58
N VAL A 43 -5.78 -34.26 -8.62
CA VAL A 43 -4.65 -33.46 -8.08
C VAL A 43 -4.63 -33.46 -6.57
N ARG A 44 -5.79 -33.31 -5.90
CA ARG A 44 -5.85 -33.34 -4.43
C ARG A 44 -5.30 -34.66 -3.86
N PRO A 45 -5.77 -35.86 -4.26
CA PRO A 45 -5.18 -37.11 -3.75
C PRO A 45 -3.69 -37.26 -4.07
N TRP A 46 -3.25 -36.77 -5.24
CA TRP A 46 -1.84 -36.75 -5.60
C TRP A 46 -1.01 -35.83 -4.68
N LEU A 47 -1.52 -34.64 -4.34
CA LEU A 47 -0.89 -33.73 -3.39
C LEU A 47 -0.86 -34.29 -1.98
N GLU A 48 -1.94 -34.96 -1.52
CA GLU A 48 -1.95 -35.65 -0.22
C GLU A 48 -0.85 -36.72 -0.16
N ALA A 49 -0.73 -37.54 -1.21
CA ALA A 49 0.31 -38.56 -1.30
C ALA A 49 1.73 -37.97 -1.38
N LEU A 50 1.90 -36.84 -2.06
CA LEU A 50 3.20 -36.18 -2.24
C LEU A 50 3.68 -35.46 -0.97
N THR A 51 2.76 -34.79 -0.26
CA THR A 51 3.09 -33.88 0.84
C THR A 51 2.87 -34.48 2.22
N GLY A 52 2.06 -35.53 2.32
CA GLY A 52 1.59 -36.09 3.59
C GLY A 52 0.55 -35.22 4.31
N LEU A 53 0.11 -34.11 3.71
CA LEU A 53 -0.96 -33.27 4.24
C LEU A 53 -2.32 -33.91 3.95
N LYS A 54 -3.24 -33.80 4.90
CA LYS A 54 -4.65 -34.14 4.68
C LYS A 54 -5.36 -32.92 4.10
N LEU A 55 -6.04 -33.08 2.97
CA LEU A 55 -6.69 -31.99 2.25
C LEU A 55 -8.19 -32.28 2.13
N ASP A 56 -9.04 -31.32 2.49
CA ASP A 56 -10.48 -31.48 2.57
C ASP A 56 -11.16 -31.08 1.25
N TYR A 57 -10.99 -29.84 0.79
CA TYR A 57 -11.58 -29.32 -0.44
C TYR A 57 -10.63 -28.39 -1.20
N VAL A 58 -11.08 -27.91 -2.36
CA VAL A 58 -10.35 -26.96 -3.21
C VAL A 58 -11.27 -25.80 -3.60
N SER A 59 -10.74 -24.59 -3.47
CA SER A 59 -11.29 -23.35 -4.05
C SER A 59 -10.45 -22.96 -5.26
N ALA A 60 -11.08 -22.33 -6.26
CA ALA A 60 -10.37 -21.91 -7.45
C ALA A 60 -11.12 -20.76 -8.12
N SER A 61 -10.40 -19.74 -8.58
CA SER A 61 -10.90 -18.67 -9.43
C SER A 61 -9.98 -18.47 -10.63
N CYS A 62 -10.49 -17.78 -11.66
CA CYS A 62 -9.66 -17.27 -12.73
C CYS A 62 -9.17 -15.86 -12.37
N SER A 63 -7.91 -15.57 -12.65
CA SER A 63 -7.35 -14.22 -12.51
C SER A 63 -6.76 -13.74 -13.84
N MET A 64 -6.99 -12.47 -14.16
CA MET A 64 -6.54 -11.79 -15.36
C MET A 64 -5.82 -10.50 -14.99
N TYR A 65 -4.53 -10.43 -15.32
CA TYR A 65 -3.70 -9.24 -15.12
C TYR A 65 -3.37 -8.62 -16.49
N THR A 66 -3.71 -7.36 -16.64
CA THR A 66 -3.43 -6.49 -17.80
C THR A 66 -2.26 -5.56 -17.50
N CYS A 67 -1.83 -4.73 -18.46
CA CYS A 67 -0.73 -3.81 -18.23
C CYS A 67 -1.00 -2.88 -17.04
N GLY A 68 -0.07 -2.80 -16.10
CA GLY A 68 -0.18 -2.06 -14.84
C GLY A 68 -0.71 -2.90 -13.65
N ASP A 69 -1.26 -4.08 -13.89
CA ASP A 69 -1.85 -4.93 -12.84
C ASP A 69 -0.76 -5.70 -12.06
N TYR A 70 -0.99 -5.87 -10.76
CA TYR A 70 -0.06 -6.49 -9.80
C TYR A 70 -0.81 -7.11 -8.60
N LEU A 71 -0.10 -7.89 -7.81
CA LEU A 71 -0.51 -8.34 -6.48
C LEU A 71 0.75 -8.30 -5.61
N LEU A 72 0.79 -7.44 -4.60
CA LEU A 72 1.98 -7.16 -3.78
C LEU A 72 2.28 -8.32 -2.81
N VAL A 73 3.31 -8.13 -1.98
CA VAL A 73 3.87 -9.18 -1.13
C VAL A 73 2.89 -9.63 -0.06
N HIS A 74 2.54 -10.92 -0.08
CA HIS A 74 1.65 -11.58 0.88
C HIS A 74 2.09 -13.05 1.05
N ASP A 75 1.58 -13.74 2.07
CA ASP A 75 1.97 -15.11 2.41
C ASP A 75 0.87 -16.16 2.15
N ASP A 76 -0.33 -15.73 1.77
CA ASP A 76 -1.54 -16.53 1.60
C ASP A 76 -2.06 -17.22 2.86
N LEU A 77 -1.53 -16.85 4.04
CA LEU A 77 -1.85 -17.52 5.28
C LEU A 77 -3.23 -17.12 5.78
N LEU A 78 -4.21 -17.98 5.48
CA LEU A 78 -5.52 -17.96 6.11
C LEU A 78 -5.82 -19.31 6.76
N LYS A 79 -6.85 -19.30 7.61
CA LYS A 79 -7.17 -20.36 8.57
C LYS A 79 -6.98 -21.77 8.03
N ASP A 80 -7.56 -22.12 6.89
CA ASP A 80 -7.57 -23.51 6.41
C ASP A 80 -6.78 -23.72 5.11
N ARG A 81 -6.07 -22.70 4.61
CA ARG A 81 -5.29 -22.79 3.37
C ARG A 81 -4.01 -23.59 3.60
N GLN A 82 -3.84 -24.73 2.94
CA GLN A 82 -2.67 -25.60 3.13
C GLN A 82 -1.68 -25.55 1.96
N ILE A 83 -2.20 -25.55 0.72
CA ILE A 83 -1.38 -25.50 -0.50
C ILE A 83 -2.00 -24.50 -1.46
N ALA A 84 -1.26 -23.44 -1.80
CA ALA A 84 -1.61 -22.53 -2.88
C ALA A 84 -1.18 -23.13 -4.21
N PHE A 85 -1.95 -22.90 -5.28
CA PHE A 85 -1.60 -23.31 -6.63
C PHE A 85 -1.93 -22.25 -7.67
N ILE A 86 -1.17 -22.28 -8.77
CA ILE A 86 -1.33 -21.43 -9.94
C ILE A 86 -1.18 -22.31 -11.18
N TYR A 87 -2.19 -22.31 -12.03
CA TYR A 87 -2.17 -22.92 -13.35
C TYR A 87 -2.19 -21.83 -14.42
N TYR A 88 -1.10 -21.71 -15.17
CA TYR A 88 -0.91 -20.65 -16.15
C TYR A 88 -1.53 -21.02 -17.49
N LEU A 89 -2.41 -20.13 -17.99
CA LEU A 89 -3.03 -20.21 -19.32
C LEU A 89 -2.34 -19.27 -20.33
N SER A 90 -1.57 -18.30 -19.82
CA SER A 90 -0.76 -17.40 -20.65
C SER A 90 0.71 -17.83 -20.71
N PRO A 91 1.39 -17.57 -21.83
CA PRO A 91 0.85 -17.03 -23.09
C PRO A 91 0.02 -18.10 -23.83
N TRP A 92 -1.12 -17.76 -24.43
CA TRP A 92 -1.96 -18.76 -25.12
C TRP A 92 -1.38 -19.18 -26.48
N GLU A 93 -1.95 -20.23 -27.09
CA GLU A 93 -1.51 -20.75 -28.39
C GLU A 93 -1.57 -19.63 -29.45
N ASN A 94 -0.40 -19.32 -30.04
CA ASN A 94 -0.09 -18.21 -30.98
C ASN A 94 0.39 -16.88 -30.38
N ALA A 95 0.51 -16.74 -29.06
CA ALA A 95 1.21 -15.59 -28.46
C ALA A 95 2.74 -15.84 -28.40
N GLU A 96 3.53 -14.77 -28.39
CA GLU A 96 4.98 -14.86 -28.12
C GLU A 96 5.23 -15.52 -26.75
N GLN A 97 6.41 -16.12 -26.57
CA GLN A 97 6.81 -16.60 -25.24
C GLN A 97 6.77 -15.45 -24.22
N TRP A 98 6.27 -15.70 -23.02
CA TRP A 98 6.26 -14.71 -21.95
C TRP A 98 7.69 -14.45 -21.49
N ARG A 99 8.21 -13.28 -21.80
CA ARG A 99 9.55 -12.84 -21.43
C ARG A 99 9.54 -12.21 -20.04
N GLU A 100 10.68 -12.21 -19.36
CA GLU A 100 10.77 -11.66 -18.01
C GLU A 100 10.46 -10.14 -17.99
N GLU A 101 10.79 -9.43 -19.07
CA GLU A 101 10.56 -7.99 -19.22
C GLU A 101 9.08 -7.62 -19.30
N GLN A 102 8.21 -8.57 -19.66
CA GLN A 102 6.75 -8.42 -19.67
C GLN A 102 6.15 -8.45 -18.25
N GLY A 103 6.97 -8.70 -17.23
CA GLY A 103 6.54 -8.70 -15.84
C GLY A 103 5.65 -9.90 -15.52
N GLY A 104 4.66 -9.75 -14.63
CA GLY A 104 3.70 -10.80 -14.31
C GLY A 104 4.26 -12.08 -13.67
N CYS A 105 5.54 -12.04 -13.25
CA CYS A 105 6.21 -13.20 -12.66
C CYS A 105 5.63 -13.52 -11.28
N LEU A 106 5.59 -14.80 -10.93
CA LEU A 106 5.52 -15.18 -9.52
C LEU A 106 6.89 -14.92 -8.90
N GLU A 107 6.95 -13.99 -7.97
CA GLU A 107 8.16 -13.51 -7.32
C GLU A 107 8.18 -13.98 -5.87
N LEU A 108 9.25 -14.66 -5.45
CA LEU A 108 9.39 -15.26 -4.13
C LEU A 108 10.44 -14.50 -3.31
N PHE A 109 10.17 -14.32 -2.02
CA PHE A 109 11.01 -13.54 -1.12
C PHE A 109 11.74 -14.42 -0.11
N ASN A 110 12.91 -13.94 0.33
CA ASN A 110 13.52 -14.43 1.55
C ASN A 110 12.93 -13.68 2.75
N SER A 111 12.95 -14.32 3.92
CA SER A 111 12.65 -13.68 5.19
C SER A 111 13.93 -13.29 5.95
N ASP A 112 13.85 -12.24 6.76
CA ASP A 112 14.85 -11.91 7.77
C ASP A 112 14.78 -12.84 9.00
N GLU A 113 15.58 -12.54 10.02
CA GLU A 113 15.60 -13.29 11.29
C GLU A 113 14.27 -13.19 12.06
N HIS A 114 13.54 -12.08 11.86
CA HIS A 114 12.21 -11.81 12.38
C HIS A 114 11.10 -12.33 11.46
N GLY A 115 11.41 -13.12 10.43
CA GLY A 115 10.43 -13.75 9.55
C GLY A 115 9.82 -12.84 8.48
N PHE A 116 10.18 -11.57 8.41
CA PHE A 116 9.60 -10.63 7.46
C PHE A 116 10.25 -10.67 6.08
N PRO A 117 9.49 -10.50 4.97
CA PRO A 117 10.03 -10.55 3.63
C PRO A 117 10.89 -9.32 3.31
N LEU A 118 12.02 -9.56 2.64
CA LEU A 118 12.95 -8.51 2.24
C LEU A 118 13.17 -8.49 0.72
N PHE A 119 13.35 -7.28 0.19
CA PHE A 119 14.00 -7.11 -1.11
C PHE A 119 15.50 -7.39 -1.02
N PRO A 120 16.14 -7.79 -2.14
CA PRO A 120 15.56 -8.02 -3.47
C PRO A 120 14.80 -9.35 -3.57
N VAL A 121 13.94 -9.47 -4.58
CA VAL A 121 13.26 -10.72 -4.94
C VAL A 121 14.27 -11.86 -5.08
N LYS A 122 14.03 -12.99 -4.41
CA LYS A 122 14.95 -14.14 -4.40
C LYS A 122 14.85 -14.98 -5.66
N ARG A 123 13.63 -15.20 -6.16
CA ARG A 123 13.36 -16.04 -7.32
C ARG A 123 12.17 -15.51 -8.09
N LYS A 124 12.26 -15.55 -9.42
CA LYS A 124 11.16 -15.22 -10.33
C LYS A 124 10.79 -16.44 -11.17
N ILE A 125 9.49 -16.64 -11.36
CA ILE A 125 8.94 -17.68 -12.22
C ILE A 125 8.02 -17.00 -13.23
N SER A 126 8.49 -16.86 -14.46
CA SER A 126 7.70 -16.29 -15.55
C SER A 126 6.56 -17.24 -15.95
N PRO A 127 5.36 -16.70 -16.25
CA PRO A 127 4.24 -17.48 -16.77
C PRO A 127 4.63 -18.32 -17.99
N LYS A 128 4.25 -19.60 -17.98
CA LYS A 128 4.36 -20.46 -19.15
C LYS A 128 3.05 -21.20 -19.35
N ASN A 129 2.57 -21.28 -20.58
CA ASN A 129 1.33 -22.00 -20.85
C ASN A 129 1.41 -23.44 -20.36
N ASN A 130 0.32 -23.93 -19.75
CA ASN A 130 0.23 -25.29 -19.21
C ASN A 130 1.27 -25.57 -18.11
N GLN A 131 1.74 -24.53 -17.41
CA GLN A 131 2.57 -24.66 -16.22
C GLN A 131 1.69 -24.72 -14.98
N PHE A 132 1.95 -25.69 -14.11
CA PHE A 132 1.33 -25.80 -12.79
C PHE A 132 2.38 -25.55 -11.71
N ALA A 133 2.22 -24.46 -10.96
CA ALA A 133 3.03 -24.13 -9.80
C ALA A 133 2.20 -24.31 -8.53
N PHE A 134 2.82 -24.80 -7.46
CA PHE A 134 2.18 -24.91 -6.15
C PHE A 134 3.22 -24.83 -5.05
N PHE A 135 2.81 -24.40 -3.86
CA PHE A 135 3.66 -24.32 -2.68
C PHE A 135 2.82 -24.47 -1.41
N LYS A 136 3.48 -24.92 -0.34
CA LYS A 136 2.87 -25.00 0.98
C LYS A 136 2.68 -23.59 1.53
N VAL A 137 1.48 -23.31 2.04
CA VAL A 137 1.16 -22.06 2.74
C VAL A 137 1.77 -22.09 4.14
N GLY A 138 2.35 -20.99 4.58
CA GLY A 138 2.89 -20.85 5.92
C GLY A 138 3.45 -19.46 6.20
N ALA A 139 3.94 -19.26 7.42
CA ALA A 139 4.44 -17.97 7.94
C ALA A 139 5.56 -17.28 7.14
N ARG A 140 6.12 -17.95 6.13
CA ARG A 140 7.26 -17.47 5.33
C ARG A 140 7.05 -17.73 3.84
N SER A 141 5.84 -18.09 3.39
CA SER A 141 5.54 -18.27 1.97
C SER A 141 5.29 -16.94 1.25
N PHE A 142 6.10 -15.92 1.56
CA PHE A 142 5.95 -14.59 0.99
C PHE A 142 6.24 -14.58 -0.51
N HIS A 143 5.27 -14.07 -1.26
CA HIS A 143 5.33 -13.98 -2.70
C HIS A 143 4.50 -12.81 -3.21
N GLN A 144 4.73 -12.43 -4.46
CA GLN A 144 3.95 -11.41 -5.16
C GLN A 144 3.78 -11.79 -6.64
N VAL A 145 2.82 -11.16 -7.32
CA VAL A 145 2.76 -11.11 -8.78
C VAL A 145 3.36 -9.78 -9.20
N GLY A 146 4.57 -9.82 -9.77
CA GLY A 146 5.22 -8.62 -10.29
C GLY A 146 4.34 -7.94 -11.35
N GLU A 147 4.37 -6.61 -11.40
CA GLU A 147 3.55 -5.81 -12.32
C GLU A 147 3.66 -6.31 -13.77
N VAL A 148 2.53 -6.52 -14.44
CA VAL A 148 2.49 -6.83 -15.87
C VAL A 148 2.75 -5.55 -16.67
N THR A 149 3.71 -5.59 -17.59
CA THR A 149 4.10 -4.43 -18.42
C THR A 149 3.76 -4.60 -19.90
N SER A 150 3.26 -5.78 -20.29
CA SER A 150 2.89 -6.05 -21.67
C SER A 150 1.50 -5.50 -21.99
N PHE A 151 1.39 -4.79 -23.11
CA PHE A 151 0.13 -4.35 -23.70
C PHE A 151 -0.45 -5.37 -24.70
N ASP A 152 0.32 -6.41 -25.05
CA ASP A 152 -0.01 -7.30 -26.16
C ASP A 152 -1.08 -8.33 -25.78
N TYR A 153 -0.97 -8.91 -24.59
CA TYR A 153 -1.92 -9.89 -24.07
C TYR A 153 -1.85 -9.99 -22.53
N PRO A 154 -2.98 -10.27 -21.85
CA PRO A 154 -3.02 -10.40 -20.41
C PRO A 154 -2.38 -11.71 -19.91
N ARG A 155 -1.95 -11.68 -18.65
CA ARG A 155 -1.60 -12.87 -17.86
C ARG A 155 -2.87 -13.50 -17.32
N LEU A 156 -3.20 -14.70 -17.79
CA LEU A 156 -4.35 -15.49 -17.37
C LEU A 156 -3.92 -16.70 -16.55
N THR A 157 -4.56 -16.88 -15.40
CA THR A 157 -4.34 -18.02 -14.51
C THR A 157 -5.65 -18.61 -14.00
N ILE A 158 -5.64 -19.90 -13.68
CA ILE A 158 -6.57 -20.49 -12.70
C ILE A 158 -5.75 -20.69 -11.43
N ASN A 159 -6.17 -20.12 -10.31
CA ASN A 159 -5.43 -20.18 -9.06
C ASN A 159 -6.39 -20.37 -7.88
N GLY A 160 -5.85 -20.81 -6.76
CA GLY A 160 -6.62 -21.04 -5.54
C GLY A 160 -5.87 -21.89 -4.54
N TRP A 161 -6.62 -22.52 -3.63
CA TRP A 161 -6.04 -23.25 -2.51
C TRP A 161 -6.67 -24.63 -2.34
N PHE A 162 -5.83 -25.59 -1.98
CA PHE A 162 -6.28 -26.81 -1.34
C PHE A 162 -6.34 -26.56 0.17
N HIS A 163 -7.51 -26.79 0.75
CA HIS A 163 -7.81 -26.52 2.14
C HIS A 163 -7.65 -27.78 2.99
N GLY A 164 -7.44 -27.63 4.29
CA GLY A 164 -7.30 -28.75 5.23
C GLY A 164 -7.36 -28.30 6.68
N ALA A 165 -6.46 -28.85 7.50
CA ALA A 165 -6.36 -28.51 8.91
C ALA A 165 -6.18 -26.98 9.14
N SER A 166 -6.58 -26.52 10.31
CA SER A 166 -6.41 -25.11 10.70
C SER A 166 -4.94 -24.75 10.89
N ASN A 167 -4.57 -23.54 10.49
CA ASN A 167 -3.28 -22.88 10.67
C ASN A 167 -3.28 -21.93 11.88
N ASP A 168 -4.26 -22.01 12.78
CA ASP A 168 -4.41 -21.07 13.91
C ASP A 168 -3.09 -20.92 14.72
N ASP A 169 -2.37 -22.04 14.93
CA ASP A 169 -1.08 -22.03 15.64
C ASP A 169 0.01 -21.22 14.90
N LEU A 170 0.01 -21.25 13.57
CA LEU A 170 0.97 -20.50 12.74
C LEU A 170 0.60 -19.02 12.68
N ILE A 171 -0.68 -18.69 12.67
CA ILE A 171 -1.19 -17.31 12.64
C ILE A 171 -0.84 -16.59 13.94
N ALA A 172 -0.99 -17.26 15.09
CA ALA A 172 -0.64 -16.70 16.39
C ALA A 172 0.86 -16.32 16.50
N ASP A 173 1.75 -17.05 15.82
CA ASP A 173 3.19 -16.78 15.77
C ASP A 173 3.59 -15.61 14.83
N ILE A 174 2.65 -15.05 14.06
CA ILE A 174 2.86 -14.02 13.03
C ILE A 174 2.27 -12.66 13.40
N MET A 175 1.49 -12.54 14.49
CA MET A 175 1.10 -11.23 15.05
C MET A 175 2.33 -10.50 15.61
N ARG A 176 3.22 -10.10 14.71
CA ARG A 176 4.45 -9.38 14.93
C ARG A 176 4.11 -7.95 14.56
N PRO A 177 3.91 -7.06 15.52
CA PRO A 177 3.62 -5.67 15.21
C PRO A 177 4.76 -5.12 14.36
N PHE A 178 4.43 -4.37 13.31
CA PHE A 178 5.44 -3.57 12.62
C PHE A 178 6.05 -2.58 13.62
N GLU A 179 7.32 -2.23 13.42
CA GLU A 179 7.93 -1.17 14.23
C GLU A 179 7.12 0.10 14.09
N LYS A 180 6.69 0.65 15.23
CA LYS A 180 5.93 1.90 15.25
C LYS A 180 6.86 3.06 14.94
N GLN A 181 6.35 4.04 14.21
CA GLN A 181 7.07 5.28 14.01
C GLN A 181 7.39 5.95 15.34
N GLU A 182 8.66 6.29 15.55
CA GLU A 182 9.07 7.03 16.73
C GLU A 182 8.69 8.51 16.62
N PHE A 183 8.06 9.03 17.67
CA PHE A 183 7.74 10.44 17.82
C PHE A 183 8.76 11.09 18.77
N THR A 184 9.25 12.26 18.39
CA THR A 184 10.22 13.04 19.19
C THR A 184 9.71 14.43 19.47
N THR A 185 10.22 15.07 20.52
CA THR A 185 9.93 16.49 20.82
C THR A 185 10.57 17.41 19.77
N PRO A 186 9.98 18.59 19.50
CA PRO A 186 10.56 19.57 18.58
C PRO A 186 12.00 19.95 18.98
N VAL A 187 12.88 20.02 17.99
CA VAL A 187 14.29 20.41 18.19
C VAL A 187 14.62 21.54 17.23
N ASN A 188 14.95 22.71 17.78
CA ASN A 188 15.49 23.82 17.00
C ASN A 188 16.99 23.60 16.75
N LYS A 189 17.33 22.58 15.94
CA LYS A 189 18.72 22.26 15.57
C LYS A 189 19.38 23.44 14.85
N LEU A 190 18.61 24.12 14.02
CA LEU A 190 19.01 25.33 13.32
C LEU A 190 18.03 26.45 13.66
N PRO A 191 18.51 27.69 13.90
CA PRO A 191 17.63 28.83 14.01
C PRO A 191 16.96 29.08 12.65
N ILE A 192 15.64 29.00 12.61
CA ILE A 192 14.86 29.27 11.41
C ILE A 192 14.01 30.52 11.58
N ASN A 193 13.77 31.22 10.47
CA ASN A 193 12.78 32.28 10.39
C ASN A 193 11.71 31.84 9.38
N ILE A 194 10.55 31.41 9.86
CA ILE A 194 9.47 30.92 8.99
C ILE A 194 9.01 31.96 7.97
N SER A 195 9.19 33.27 8.24
CA SER A 195 8.85 34.33 7.30
C SER A 195 9.75 34.39 6.07
N GLU A 196 10.98 33.85 6.16
CA GLU A 196 11.92 33.73 5.04
C GLU A 196 11.68 32.45 4.22
N LEU A 197 10.92 31.49 4.75
CA LEU A 197 10.70 30.19 4.13
C LEU A 197 9.30 30.07 3.51
N LEU A 198 8.29 30.59 4.22
CA LEU A 198 6.89 30.45 3.87
C LEU A 198 6.38 31.62 3.03
N ASN A 199 5.38 31.34 2.21
CA ASN A 199 4.61 32.36 1.52
C ASN A 199 3.88 33.24 2.55
N GLU A 200 4.06 34.55 2.46
CA GLU A 200 3.59 35.52 3.46
C GLU A 200 2.07 35.48 3.67
N VAL A 201 1.30 35.02 2.68
CA VAL A 201 -0.16 34.95 2.78
C VAL A 201 -0.59 34.05 3.93
N TYR A 202 0.16 32.97 4.19
CA TYR A 202 -0.10 31.96 5.21
C TYR A 202 0.29 32.40 6.62
N LEU A 203 0.97 33.54 6.75
CA LEU A 203 1.33 34.16 8.04
C LEU A 203 0.34 35.23 8.47
N LYS A 204 -0.56 35.68 7.58
CA LYS A 204 -1.55 36.72 7.86
C LYS A 204 -2.63 36.18 8.80
N ALA A 205 -2.98 36.94 9.83
CA ALA A 205 -3.97 36.54 10.84
C ALA A 205 -5.35 36.17 10.26
N ALA A 206 -5.80 36.88 9.21
CA ALA A 206 -7.06 36.56 8.55
C ALA A 206 -7.01 35.20 7.83
N THR A 207 -5.90 34.89 7.16
CA THR A 207 -5.68 33.60 6.49
C THR A 207 -5.63 32.46 7.50
N LYS A 208 -4.86 32.62 8.59
CA LYS A 208 -4.79 31.64 9.68
C LYS A 208 -6.17 31.24 10.20
N LYS A 209 -7.03 32.23 10.48
CA LYS A 209 -8.41 31.98 10.90
C LYS A 209 -9.27 31.25 9.85
N SER A 210 -9.06 31.55 8.56
CA SER A 210 -9.75 30.87 7.48
C SER A 210 -9.31 29.42 7.33
N ILE A 211 -8.02 29.15 7.54
CA ILE A 211 -7.44 27.80 7.55
C ILE A 211 -8.02 27.01 8.73
N GLN A 212 -7.99 27.59 9.92
CA GLN A 212 -8.58 26.99 11.13
C GLN A 212 -10.02 26.59 10.91
N LYS A 213 -10.86 27.50 10.44
CA LYS A 213 -12.26 27.19 10.17
C LYS A 213 -12.42 26.03 9.17
N ARG A 214 -11.59 25.99 8.12
CA ARG A 214 -11.67 24.94 7.09
C ARG A 214 -11.29 23.56 7.67
N ILE A 215 -10.26 23.50 8.51
CA ILE A 215 -9.83 22.28 9.17
C ILE A 215 -10.89 21.84 10.19
N GLU A 216 -11.48 22.74 10.97
CA GLU A 216 -12.59 22.42 11.88
C GLU A 216 -13.81 21.84 11.12
N ASP A 217 -14.12 22.39 9.94
CA ASP A 217 -15.28 21.97 9.14
C ASP A 217 -15.04 20.64 8.39
N ASN A 218 -13.81 20.34 7.94
CA ASN A 218 -13.53 19.24 7.00
C ASN A 218 -12.44 18.26 7.46
N SER A 219 -11.74 18.54 8.56
CA SER A 219 -10.54 17.82 9.00
C SER A 219 -9.40 17.77 7.97
N GLU A 220 -9.47 18.58 6.90
CA GLU A 220 -8.49 18.65 5.83
C GLU A 220 -8.36 20.07 5.25
N ILE A 221 -7.17 20.38 4.73
CA ILE A 221 -6.98 21.49 3.79
C ILE A 221 -5.73 21.27 2.93
N CYS A 222 -5.74 21.79 1.70
CA CYS A 222 -4.58 21.88 0.82
C CYS A 222 -4.17 23.36 0.61
N LEU A 223 -2.91 23.69 0.93
CA LEU A 223 -2.33 25.03 0.84
C LEU A 223 -1.34 25.11 -0.32
N TYR A 224 -1.76 25.71 -1.44
CA TYR A 224 -0.91 25.86 -2.63
C TYR A 224 0.18 26.93 -2.47
N GLU A 225 1.33 26.73 -3.10
CA GLU A 225 2.48 27.62 -3.02
C GLU A 225 2.88 27.93 -1.56
N PHE A 226 2.91 26.89 -0.73
CA PHE A 226 3.14 27.01 0.72
C PHE A 226 4.52 27.59 1.03
N LEU A 227 5.56 27.03 0.41
CA LEU A 227 6.90 27.60 0.47
C LEU A 227 7.02 28.74 -0.53
N ARG A 228 7.88 29.71 -0.21
CA ARG A 228 8.37 30.65 -1.20
C ARG A 228 8.99 29.89 -2.36
N ARG A 229 8.70 30.34 -3.58
CA ARG A 229 9.13 29.69 -4.82
C ARG A 229 10.63 29.39 -4.85
N GLU A 230 11.47 30.35 -4.45
CA GLU A 230 12.92 30.19 -4.39
C GLU A 230 13.39 29.07 -3.43
N ILE A 231 12.70 28.86 -2.31
CA ILE A 231 13.03 27.81 -1.34
C ILE A 231 12.62 26.44 -1.88
N PHE A 232 11.44 26.36 -2.49
CA PHE A 232 10.97 25.16 -3.17
C PHE A 232 11.93 24.75 -4.30
N GLU A 233 12.29 25.69 -5.19
CA GLU A 233 13.19 25.42 -6.32
C GLU A 233 14.58 24.98 -5.86
N GLN A 234 15.16 25.61 -4.81
CA GLN A 234 16.45 25.20 -4.24
C GLN A 234 16.41 23.79 -3.64
N ALA A 235 15.34 23.46 -2.91
CA ALA A 235 15.19 22.13 -2.32
C ALA A 235 15.02 21.05 -3.39
N LEU A 236 14.17 21.31 -4.40
CA LEU A 236 13.96 20.40 -5.52
C LEU A 236 15.27 20.16 -6.31
N GLU A 237 15.99 21.22 -6.63
CA GLU A 237 17.27 21.14 -7.34
C GLU A 237 18.28 20.29 -6.56
N GLN A 238 18.35 20.48 -5.24
CA GLN A 238 19.22 19.69 -4.38
C GLN A 238 18.80 18.22 -4.35
N LEU A 239 17.51 17.91 -4.17
CA LEU A 239 17.04 16.52 -4.14
C LEU A 239 17.34 15.76 -5.43
N LEU A 240 17.28 16.43 -6.58
CA LEU A 240 17.54 15.81 -7.88
C LEU A 240 19.02 15.54 -8.15
N HIS A 241 19.93 16.32 -7.57
CA HIS A 241 21.34 16.34 -8.00
C HIS A 241 22.37 16.12 -6.89
N ASP A 242 21.98 16.11 -5.61
CA ASP A 242 22.89 15.92 -4.47
C ASP A 242 23.07 14.43 -4.14
N ASP A 243 24.23 13.88 -4.53
CA ASP A 243 24.65 12.49 -4.29
C ASP A 243 25.22 12.24 -2.88
N THR A 244 25.38 13.31 -2.08
CA THR A 244 25.80 13.22 -0.69
C THR A 244 24.66 12.76 0.22
N LEU A 245 23.41 13.05 -0.16
CA LEU A 245 22.20 12.59 0.52
C LEU A 245 22.11 11.06 0.49
N LYS A 246 21.99 10.43 1.67
CA LYS A 246 21.88 8.98 1.79
C LYS A 246 20.45 8.55 2.00
N TRP A 247 20.06 7.51 1.29
CA TRP A 247 18.71 6.99 1.24
C TRP A 247 18.73 5.53 1.63
N ARG A 248 17.78 5.13 2.48
CA ARG A 248 17.57 3.74 2.88
C ARG A 248 16.20 3.29 2.43
N ARG A 249 16.07 2.02 2.03
CA ARG A 249 14.76 1.43 1.69
C ARG A 249 14.00 1.12 2.98
N GLU A 250 12.76 1.57 3.06
CA GLU A 250 11.82 1.17 4.11
C GLU A 250 11.22 -0.19 3.78
N GLY A 251 11.16 -1.06 4.80
CA GLY A 251 10.50 -2.35 4.75
C GLY A 251 9.70 -2.59 6.04
N PRO A 252 9.22 -3.81 6.29
CA PRO A 252 9.40 -5.00 5.45
C PRO A 252 8.56 -4.98 4.17
N ALA A 253 8.87 -5.84 3.21
CA ALA A 253 8.28 -5.79 1.86
C ALA A 253 6.76 -6.07 1.83
N ASN A 254 6.19 -6.73 2.84
CA ASN A 254 4.74 -6.91 2.98
C ASN A 254 4.00 -5.68 3.56
N ALA A 255 4.72 -4.62 3.90
CA ALA A 255 4.14 -3.37 4.41
C ALA A 255 4.60 -2.16 3.60
N HIS A 256 5.89 -2.08 3.28
CA HIS A 256 6.53 -0.89 2.74
C HIS A 256 7.54 -1.24 1.65
N ASN A 257 7.55 -0.43 0.60
CA ASN A 257 8.65 -0.37 -0.36
C ASN A 257 8.78 1.06 -0.87
N TYR A 258 9.58 1.88 -0.21
CA TYR A 258 9.96 3.22 -0.66
C TYR A 258 11.32 3.56 -0.05
N GLU A 259 11.89 4.70 -0.41
CA GLU A 259 13.15 5.15 0.20
C GLU A 259 12.91 6.33 1.12
N VAL A 260 13.66 6.39 2.22
CA VAL A 260 13.66 7.53 3.15
C VAL A 260 15.07 8.08 3.29
N LEU A 261 15.15 9.41 3.41
CA LEU A 261 16.40 10.11 3.64
C LEU A 261 16.93 9.81 5.05
N GLU A 262 18.21 9.50 5.15
CA GLU A 262 18.97 9.57 6.40
C GLU A 262 19.16 11.04 6.79
N LEU A 263 18.32 11.54 7.70
CA LEU A 263 18.18 12.98 8.00
C LEU A 263 19.47 13.65 8.49
N ASP A 264 20.43 12.90 9.02
CA ASP A 264 21.75 13.37 9.44
C ASP A 264 22.68 13.70 8.26
N THR A 265 22.40 13.15 7.08
CA THR A 265 23.11 13.48 5.84
C THR A 265 22.58 14.73 5.15
N ALA A 266 21.45 15.27 5.63
CA ALA A 266 20.84 16.46 5.08
C ALA A 266 21.71 17.70 5.30
N ASN A 267 21.83 18.51 4.25
CA ASN A 267 22.60 19.76 4.26
C ASN A 267 21.84 20.85 3.48
N ASN A 268 22.32 22.09 3.53
CA ASN A 268 21.80 23.22 2.74
C ASN A 268 20.27 23.36 2.79
N ALA A 269 19.59 23.39 1.64
CA ALA A 269 18.15 23.61 1.55
C ALA A 269 17.36 22.52 2.26
N ILE A 270 17.79 21.25 2.16
CA ILE A 270 17.11 20.12 2.80
C ILE A 270 17.21 20.18 4.32
N SER A 271 18.37 20.54 4.87
CA SER A 271 18.51 20.73 6.32
C SER A 271 17.62 21.86 6.86
N ARG A 272 17.40 22.92 6.06
CA ARG A 272 16.48 24.02 6.39
C ARG A 272 15.02 23.58 6.34
N LEU A 273 14.63 22.76 5.36
CA LEU A 273 13.28 22.20 5.29
C LEU A 273 12.99 21.25 6.44
N ILE A 274 13.90 20.32 6.74
CA ILE A 274 13.75 19.43 7.90
C ILE A 274 13.60 20.26 9.17
N SER A 275 14.45 21.29 9.34
CA SER A 275 14.37 22.18 10.49
C SER A 275 13.04 22.94 10.54
N LEU A 276 12.50 23.37 9.40
CA LEU A 276 11.17 24.01 9.31
C LEU A 276 10.08 23.12 9.89
N PHE A 277 9.96 21.89 9.40
CA PHE A 277 8.90 20.99 9.87
C PHE A 277 9.13 20.50 11.32
N SER A 278 10.36 20.53 11.84
CA SER A 278 10.65 20.12 13.22
C SER A 278 10.68 21.25 14.26
N SER A 279 10.51 22.52 13.87
CA SER A 279 10.76 23.66 14.77
C SER A 279 9.57 24.05 15.64
N THR A 280 9.86 24.69 16.76
CA THR A 280 8.83 25.27 17.64
C THR A 280 7.94 26.30 16.96
N GLU A 281 8.47 27.04 15.98
CA GLU A 281 7.73 28.03 15.19
C GLU A 281 6.70 27.36 14.27
N MET A 282 7.02 26.19 13.71
CA MET A 282 6.04 25.41 12.95
C MET A 282 4.96 24.86 13.86
N PHE A 283 5.30 24.31 15.02
CA PHE A 283 4.31 23.87 16.01
C PHE A 283 3.37 25.02 16.41
N ALA A 284 3.90 26.22 16.65
CA ALA A 284 3.09 27.40 16.92
C ALA A 284 2.20 27.82 15.73
N LEU A 285 2.68 27.68 14.50
CA LEU A 285 1.89 27.94 13.30
C LEU A 285 0.76 26.92 13.13
N LEU A 286 1.04 25.64 13.36
CA LEU A 286 0.05 24.57 13.28
C LEU A 286 -1.02 24.70 14.36
N ARG A 287 -0.64 25.09 15.58
CA ARG A 287 -1.60 25.51 16.61
C ARG A 287 -2.53 26.62 16.09
N ASP A 288 -1.98 27.68 15.51
CA ASP A 288 -2.79 28.78 14.94
C ASP A 288 -3.69 28.32 13.77
N TYR A 289 -3.34 27.23 13.09
CA TYR A 289 -4.13 26.64 12.00
C TYR A 289 -5.18 25.64 12.47
N THR A 290 -5.08 25.07 13.66
CA THR A 290 -5.88 23.88 14.02
C THR A 290 -6.53 23.97 15.39
N ASP A 291 -6.10 24.92 16.22
CA ASP A 291 -6.43 25.03 17.66
C ASP A 291 -6.02 23.83 18.52
N LEU A 292 -5.30 22.86 17.95
CA LEU A 292 -4.66 21.78 18.69
C LEU A 292 -3.57 22.34 19.60
N ASP A 293 -3.42 21.76 20.79
CA ASP A 293 -2.45 22.10 21.83
C ASP A 293 -1.01 21.68 21.45
N LEU A 294 -0.58 21.96 20.21
CA LEU A 294 0.77 21.73 19.70
C LEU A 294 1.80 22.73 20.24
N ALA A 295 1.35 23.87 20.81
CA ALA A 295 2.23 24.87 21.40
C ALA A 295 1.51 25.72 22.45
N GLY A 296 2.29 26.46 23.25
CA GLY A 296 1.75 27.36 24.28
C GLY A 296 1.52 26.66 25.62
N PRO A 297 0.77 27.29 26.56
CA PRO A 297 0.68 26.83 27.95
C PRO A 297 -0.15 25.57 28.15
N ASN A 298 -1.01 25.21 27.19
CA ASN A 298 -1.84 24.02 27.24
C ASN A 298 -1.13 22.78 26.67
N ALA A 299 -0.09 22.99 25.85
CA ALA A 299 0.67 21.92 25.24
C ALA A 299 1.44 21.14 26.30
N ALA A 300 1.10 19.87 26.48
CA ALA A 300 1.69 19.04 27.53
C ALA A 300 3.06 18.51 27.09
N ASN A 301 3.11 17.76 25.99
CA ASN A 301 4.35 17.21 25.44
C ASN A 301 4.19 16.97 23.93
N PRO A 302 4.06 18.04 23.14
CA PRO A 302 3.80 17.90 21.73
C PRO A 302 5.00 17.25 21.04
N THR A 303 4.72 16.27 20.19
CA THR A 303 5.74 15.48 19.49
C THR A 303 5.45 15.40 18.00
N TYR A 304 6.46 15.00 17.22
CA TYR A 304 6.31 14.78 15.80
C TYR A 304 7.14 13.58 15.31
N ASN A 305 6.71 13.04 14.17
CA ASN A 305 7.50 12.19 13.30
C ASN A 305 7.73 12.93 11.98
N LEU A 306 8.90 12.78 11.36
CA LEU A 306 9.23 13.36 10.06
C LEU A 306 9.98 12.34 9.22
N GLN A 307 9.52 12.16 7.99
CA GLN A 307 10.23 11.46 6.94
C GLN A 307 10.31 12.33 5.69
N LEU A 308 11.49 12.36 5.07
CA LEU A 308 11.62 12.77 3.67
C LEU A 308 11.73 11.50 2.84
N GLN A 309 10.70 11.24 2.05
CA GLN A 309 10.51 10.02 1.28
C GLN A 309 10.86 10.26 -0.19
N ARG A 310 11.35 9.22 -0.87
CA ARG A 310 11.62 9.19 -2.31
C ARG A 310 10.87 8.03 -2.93
N TRP A 311 10.07 8.35 -3.95
CA TRP A 311 9.10 7.47 -4.59
C TRP A 311 9.43 7.30 -6.07
N SER A 312 9.69 6.06 -6.44
CA SER A 312 10.01 5.58 -7.79
C SER A 312 9.08 4.44 -8.19
N HIS A 313 9.20 3.98 -9.44
CA HIS A 313 8.49 2.80 -9.93
C HIS A 313 8.64 1.59 -8.99
N GLY A 314 7.52 0.92 -8.72
CA GLY A 314 7.46 -0.23 -7.84
C GLY A 314 7.28 0.10 -6.36
N ASN A 315 7.25 1.38 -5.97
CA ASN A 315 7.08 1.77 -4.57
C ASN A 315 5.62 1.77 -4.11
N TYR A 316 5.38 1.49 -2.83
CA TYR A 316 4.04 1.40 -2.21
C TYR A 316 4.10 1.42 -0.68
N THR A 317 2.94 1.61 -0.04
CA THR A 317 2.64 1.02 1.27
C THR A 317 1.36 0.18 1.21
N VAL A 318 1.25 -0.82 2.08
CA VAL A 318 0.09 -1.70 2.25
C VAL A 318 -0.47 -1.52 3.66
N LEU A 319 -1.77 -1.68 3.80
CA LEU A 319 -2.48 -1.74 5.07
C LEU A 319 -2.12 -3.04 5.81
N GLY A 320 -1.99 -2.95 7.12
CA GLY A 320 -1.75 -4.10 7.99
C GLY A 320 -1.92 -3.69 9.45
N ASP A 321 -1.66 -4.60 10.38
CA ASP A 321 -1.90 -4.41 11.83
C ASP A 321 -1.19 -3.18 12.45
N GLY A 322 -0.20 -2.59 11.76
CA GLY A 322 0.48 -1.34 12.16
C GLY A 322 0.04 -0.07 11.41
N ALA A 323 -0.87 -0.18 10.43
CA ALA A 323 -1.37 0.95 9.64
C ALA A 323 -2.51 1.71 10.35
N ILE A 324 -3.10 1.11 11.38
CA ILE A 324 -4.14 1.73 12.21
C ILE A 324 -3.50 2.79 13.10
N CYS A 325 -4.02 4.02 13.02
CA CYS A 325 -3.62 5.05 13.96
C CYS A 325 -4.17 4.74 15.35
N GLU A 326 -3.30 4.58 16.34
CA GLU A 326 -3.72 4.35 17.74
C GLU A 326 -4.10 5.64 18.47
N GLU A 327 -3.72 6.79 17.94
CA GLU A 327 -3.93 8.10 18.56
C GLU A 327 -4.28 9.12 17.48
N ASN A 328 -4.90 10.24 17.86
CA ASN A 328 -5.14 11.32 16.91
C ASN A 328 -3.81 11.96 16.48
N THR A 329 -3.64 12.20 15.19
CA THR A 329 -2.46 12.89 14.64
C THR A 329 -2.84 13.95 13.63
N LEU A 330 -2.04 15.02 13.56
CA LEU A 330 -2.10 15.98 12.46
C LEU A 330 -1.04 15.60 11.42
N ASP A 331 -1.47 15.10 10.27
CA ASP A 331 -0.59 14.68 9.18
C ASP A 331 -0.35 15.83 8.19
N LEU A 332 0.90 16.07 7.85
CA LEU A 332 1.36 17.02 6.86
C LEU A 332 2.02 16.27 5.70
N ILE A 333 1.47 16.43 4.50
CA ILE A 333 2.00 15.82 3.27
C ILE A 333 2.35 16.92 2.27
N TYR A 334 3.63 17.00 1.91
CA TYR A 334 4.15 18.02 0.99
C TYR A 334 4.99 17.38 -0.12
N TYR A 335 4.64 17.68 -1.37
CA TYR A 335 5.27 17.07 -2.54
C TYR A 335 6.31 17.98 -3.19
N LEU A 336 7.41 17.37 -3.65
CA LEU A 336 8.37 17.96 -4.57
C LEU A 336 8.60 17.01 -5.76
N ASN A 337 8.77 17.58 -6.95
CA ASN A 337 8.83 16.86 -8.22
C ASN A 337 7.57 16.05 -8.51
N ALA A 338 6.40 16.58 -8.14
CA ALA A 338 5.12 15.89 -8.23
C ALA A 338 4.87 15.34 -9.64
N SER A 339 4.39 14.09 -9.70
CA SER A 339 3.97 13.44 -10.93
C SER A 339 2.65 12.71 -10.72
N GLU A 340 1.80 12.74 -11.75
CA GLU A 340 0.51 12.05 -11.73
C GLU A 340 0.71 10.55 -11.55
N GLY A 341 -0.02 9.93 -10.61
CA GLY A 341 0.05 8.49 -10.38
C GLY A 341 1.23 7.99 -9.53
N ALA A 342 2.03 8.89 -8.94
CA ALA A 342 3.08 8.52 -7.98
C ALA A 342 2.70 8.98 -6.57
N ALA A 343 3.07 8.23 -5.52
CA ALA A 343 2.94 8.67 -4.12
C ALA A 343 1.54 9.21 -3.73
N ILE A 344 0.47 8.66 -4.30
CA ILE A 344 -0.91 9.03 -3.96
C ILE A 344 -1.25 8.45 -2.60
N VAL A 345 -1.63 9.30 -1.64
CA VAL A 345 -1.98 8.89 -0.27
C VAL A 345 -3.50 8.80 -0.13
N THR A 346 -4.00 7.67 0.35
CA THR A 346 -5.43 7.44 0.59
C THR A 346 -5.67 7.12 2.06
N TYR A 347 -6.66 7.78 2.66
CA TYR A 347 -7.13 7.60 4.03
C TYR A 347 -8.47 6.86 4.02
N LEU A 348 -8.63 5.90 4.94
CA LEU A 348 -9.81 5.05 5.03
C LEU A 348 -10.44 5.11 6.42
N SER A 349 -11.76 4.91 6.46
CA SER A 349 -12.55 4.87 7.69
C SER A 349 -12.17 3.67 8.57
N PRO A 350 -12.20 3.79 9.92
CA PRO A 350 -11.95 2.68 10.85
C PRO A 350 -12.90 1.47 10.68
N GLU A 351 -14.07 1.66 10.07
CA GLU A 351 -15.15 0.65 10.03
C GLU A 351 -15.00 -0.41 8.93
N ALA A 352 -13.90 -0.43 8.17
CA ALA A 352 -13.72 -1.40 7.07
C ALA A 352 -13.41 -2.84 7.52
N ASP A 353 -13.11 -3.08 8.82
CA ASP A 353 -12.55 -4.37 9.28
C ASP A 353 -13.38 -5.14 10.34
N GLU A 354 -14.59 -4.71 10.72
CA GLU A 354 -15.46 -5.55 11.57
C GLU A 354 -16.39 -6.43 10.72
N PRO A 355 -16.18 -7.77 10.64
CA PRO A 355 -17.23 -8.66 10.18
C PRO A 355 -18.35 -8.62 11.21
N LEU A 356 -19.41 -7.84 10.92
CA LEU A 356 -20.64 -7.83 11.70
C LEU A 356 -21.05 -9.28 12.04
N PRO A 357 -21.27 -9.63 13.31
CA PRO A 357 -21.81 -10.93 13.66
C PRO A 357 -23.26 -10.98 13.14
N LYS A 358 -23.47 -11.53 11.95
CA LYS A 358 -24.81 -11.82 11.42
C LYS A 358 -25.54 -12.65 12.47
N GLN A 359 -26.53 -12.05 13.13
CA GLN A 359 -27.50 -12.78 13.93
C GLN A 359 -28.08 -13.88 13.05
N ARG A 360 -27.82 -15.13 13.43
CA ARG A 360 -28.41 -16.32 12.81
C ARG A 360 -29.93 -16.28 13.02
N ASN A 361 -30.65 -15.72 12.06
CA ASN A 361 -32.05 -16.07 11.86
C ASN A 361 -32.08 -17.39 11.10
N ALA A 362 -32.58 -18.43 11.79
CA ALA A 362 -32.80 -19.73 11.21
C ALA A 362 -33.94 -19.64 10.17
N GLY A 363 -33.61 -19.73 8.88
CA GLY A 363 -34.58 -19.91 7.81
C GLY A 363 -34.02 -19.61 6.42
N SER A 364 -34.04 -20.64 5.56
CA SER A 364 -33.83 -20.67 4.10
C SER A 364 -32.46 -20.33 3.50
N ASP A 365 -31.79 -21.39 3.03
CA ASP A 365 -31.17 -21.60 1.70
C ASP A 365 -30.62 -20.42 0.88
N TYR A 366 -29.31 -20.55 0.57
CA TYR A 366 -28.47 -19.82 -0.41
C TYR A 366 -28.33 -18.30 -0.23
N ASP A 367 -27.39 -17.89 0.63
CA ASP A 367 -26.88 -16.51 0.63
C ASP A 367 -25.68 -16.39 -0.31
N GLU A 368 -25.89 -15.67 -1.42
CA GLU A 368 -24.88 -15.01 -2.24
C GLU A 368 -23.97 -14.16 -1.34
N MET A 369 -22.65 -14.42 -1.39
CA MET A 369 -21.64 -13.49 -0.87
C MET A 369 -21.18 -12.61 -2.03
N ASP A 370 -21.94 -11.57 -2.34
CA ASP A 370 -21.46 -10.44 -3.14
C ASP A 370 -20.56 -9.58 -2.24
N PHE A 371 -19.25 -9.67 -2.44
CA PHE A 371 -18.23 -8.76 -1.89
C PHE A 371 -17.91 -7.67 -2.95
N ASP A 372 -18.91 -6.98 -3.48
CA ASP A 372 -18.73 -6.16 -4.69
C ASP A 372 -19.24 -4.71 -4.62
N GLU A 373 -19.65 -4.16 -3.47
CA GLU A 373 -20.03 -2.72 -3.36
C GLU A 373 -19.55 -1.97 -2.09
N GLU A 374 -18.74 -2.55 -1.19
CA GLU A 374 -18.36 -1.87 0.08
C GLU A 374 -17.06 -1.03 0.02
N ASP A 375 -16.27 -1.11 -1.06
CA ASP A 375 -14.92 -0.49 -1.07
C ASP A 375 -14.95 1.04 -1.22
N ASP A 376 -15.93 1.64 -1.92
CA ASP A 376 -15.96 3.09 -2.17
C ASP A 376 -16.47 3.90 -0.96
N ASP A 377 -17.34 3.30 -0.13
CA ASP A 377 -17.91 3.95 1.06
C ASP A 377 -16.90 4.08 2.22
N SER A 378 -15.74 3.40 2.12
CA SER A 378 -14.69 3.42 3.13
C SER A 378 -13.66 4.55 2.94
N VAL A 379 -13.56 5.13 1.74
CA VAL A 379 -12.53 6.13 1.41
C VAL A 379 -12.90 7.50 1.96
N LEU A 380 -12.09 8.02 2.88
CA LEU A 380 -12.30 9.35 3.49
C LEU A 380 -11.68 10.47 2.65
N LEU A 381 -10.45 10.26 2.19
CA LEU A 381 -9.66 11.29 1.51
C LEU A 381 -8.60 10.65 0.62
N THR A 382 -8.40 11.18 -0.59
CA THR A 382 -7.25 10.86 -1.44
C THR A 382 -6.49 12.13 -1.78
N ILE A 383 -5.20 12.14 -1.47
CA ILE A 383 -4.28 13.23 -1.78
C ILE A 383 -3.48 12.85 -3.02
N THR A 384 -3.60 13.67 -4.06
CA THR A 384 -2.79 13.56 -5.28
C THR A 384 -1.58 14.50 -5.22
N PRO A 385 -0.44 14.12 -5.83
CA PRO A 385 0.75 14.95 -5.83
C PRO A 385 0.55 16.29 -6.52
N VAL A 386 0.86 17.36 -5.81
CA VAL A 386 0.94 18.72 -6.37
C VAL A 386 2.18 19.41 -5.82
N ASP A 387 3.02 19.91 -6.72
CA ASP A 387 4.24 20.62 -6.35
C ASP A 387 3.92 21.84 -5.48
N ASN A 388 4.71 22.00 -4.42
CA ASN A 388 4.62 23.12 -3.50
C ASN A 388 3.23 23.29 -2.83
N ALA A 389 2.47 22.21 -2.69
CA ALA A 389 1.22 22.19 -1.95
C ALA A 389 1.40 21.45 -0.61
N LEU A 390 1.06 22.12 0.50
CA LEU A 390 1.01 21.49 1.82
C LEU A 390 -0.40 21.00 2.09
N ASN A 391 -0.56 19.68 2.19
CA ASN A 391 -1.80 19.07 2.65
C ASN A 391 -1.72 18.88 4.17
N ILE A 392 -2.76 19.29 4.88
CA ILE A 392 -2.90 19.13 6.32
C ILE A 392 -4.15 18.30 6.54
N VAL A 393 -4.01 17.18 7.25
CA VAL A 393 -5.11 16.25 7.53
C VAL A 393 -5.11 15.93 9.00
N TYR A 394 -6.23 16.19 9.67
CA TYR A 394 -6.46 15.70 11.03
C TYR A 394 -6.96 14.25 10.95
N ARG A 395 -6.13 13.33 11.40
CA ARG A 395 -6.39 11.89 11.37
C ARG A 395 -6.78 11.40 12.76
N CYS A 396 -7.98 10.85 12.87
CA CYS A 396 -8.47 10.29 14.13
C CYS A 396 -7.87 8.90 14.39
N GLU A 397 -7.90 8.49 15.66
CA GLU A 397 -7.70 7.10 16.06
C GLU A 397 -8.61 6.16 15.25
N GLY A 398 -8.07 5.01 14.86
CA GLY A 398 -8.72 4.02 14.02
C GLY A 398 -8.57 4.25 12.51
N THR A 399 -8.31 5.48 12.06
CA THR A 399 -8.14 5.77 10.63
C THR A 399 -6.85 5.14 10.10
N THR A 400 -6.95 4.44 8.98
CA THR A 400 -5.80 3.87 8.27
C THR A 400 -5.42 4.72 7.06
N LYS A 401 -4.17 4.60 6.61
CA LYS A 401 -3.72 5.22 5.36
C LYS A 401 -2.74 4.33 4.62
N PHE A 402 -2.75 4.43 3.31
CA PHE A 402 -1.75 3.80 2.45
C PHE A 402 -1.34 4.73 1.31
N THR A 403 -0.19 4.43 0.70
CA THR A 403 0.30 5.11 -0.50
C THR A 403 0.26 4.13 -1.66
N LYS A 404 -0.52 4.48 -2.68
CA LYS A 404 -0.79 3.62 -3.84
C LYS A 404 0.50 3.22 -4.57
N TYR A 405 0.53 1.98 -5.07
CA TYR A 405 1.62 1.46 -5.89
C TYR A 405 1.94 2.36 -7.09
N VAL A 406 3.22 2.67 -7.27
CA VAL A 406 3.73 3.46 -8.39
C VAL A 406 4.01 2.54 -9.58
N SER A 407 3.03 2.43 -10.48
CA SER A 407 3.13 1.63 -11.72
C SER A 407 4.31 2.03 -12.58
N ARG A 408 4.96 1.08 -13.26
CA ARG A 408 5.98 1.34 -14.30
C ARG A 408 5.49 2.26 -15.43
N ASN A 409 4.19 2.40 -15.61
CA ASN A 409 3.60 3.32 -16.58
C ASN A 409 3.49 4.77 -16.04
N THR A 410 3.75 5.00 -14.76
CA THR A 410 3.75 6.33 -14.14
C THR A 410 4.85 7.20 -14.77
N PRO A 411 4.55 8.42 -15.26
CA PRO A 411 5.52 9.27 -15.95
C PRO A 411 6.51 9.90 -14.97
N LEU A 412 7.63 9.24 -14.75
CA LEU A 412 8.72 9.72 -13.86
C LEU A 412 9.95 10.20 -14.67
N GLU A 413 9.76 10.79 -15.85
CA GLU A 413 10.90 11.22 -16.69
C GLU A 413 11.74 12.33 -16.04
N ARG A 414 11.14 13.11 -15.14
CA ARG A 414 11.81 14.15 -14.33
C ARG A 414 12.50 13.58 -13.09
N GLY A 415 12.54 12.25 -12.93
CA GLY A 415 13.06 11.59 -11.74
C GLY A 415 11.96 11.23 -10.73
N PRO A 416 12.35 10.78 -9.52
CA PRO A 416 11.42 10.33 -8.51
C PRO A 416 10.62 11.49 -7.90
N VAL A 417 9.46 11.16 -7.30
CA VAL A 417 8.68 12.09 -6.48
C VAL A 417 9.24 12.08 -5.06
N TYR A 418 9.37 13.26 -4.47
CA TYR A 418 9.76 13.40 -3.07
C TYR A 418 8.57 13.84 -2.24
N VAL A 419 8.44 13.27 -1.05
CA VAL A 419 7.36 13.60 -0.11
C VAL A 419 7.93 13.89 1.25
N ILE A 420 7.68 15.09 1.78
CA ILE A 420 7.83 15.34 3.21
C ILE A 420 6.53 14.88 3.86
N SER A 421 6.64 13.83 4.67
CA SER A 421 5.54 13.26 5.45
C SER A 421 5.84 13.50 6.92
N CYS A 422 5.01 14.30 7.58
CA CYS A 422 5.13 14.56 9.00
C CYS A 422 3.81 14.23 9.71
N SER A 423 3.90 13.76 10.95
CA SER A 423 2.75 13.58 11.82
C SER A 423 3.03 14.27 13.15
N TYR A 424 2.10 15.07 13.65
CA TYR A 424 2.21 15.80 14.92
C TYR A 424 1.17 15.31 15.93
N LYS A 425 1.53 15.36 17.21
CA LYS A 425 0.71 14.99 18.36
C LYS A 425 0.79 16.09 19.44
N GLU A 426 -0.30 16.28 20.17
CA GLU A 426 -0.42 17.21 21.32
C GLU A 426 0.35 16.75 22.57
#